data_AF-A0A7K2XF82-F1
#
_entry.id   AF-A0A7K2XF82-F1
#
_cell.length_a   1.000
_cell.length_b   1.000
_cell.length_c   1.000
_cell.angle_alpha   90.00
_cell.angle_beta   90.00
_cell.angle_gamma   90.00
#
_symmetry.space_group_name_H-M   'P 1'
#
loop_
_entity.id
_entity.type
_entity.pdbx_description
1 polymer ?
#
loop_
_entity_poly.entity_id
_entity_poly.type
_entity_poly.pdbx_seq_one_letter_code
_entity_poly.pdbx_strand_id
1 'polypeptide(L)'
;MKRLLVAAGGGGDAITAAMVHAALYGPDTPALVLTYAWERLVVDPVPGPRGAADFTGAPAPAPGLTLITPRTAPKAPAGSLLPRLAAQLRPALGLLDPYGGTLGLARQIDAAARWCGADRIDLVDVGGDIVARGDEPTLRSPLGDALALAACAATGIPTTVYVAGPGLDNEVPLPLLMPRLGEPALALAPEDTEGVLAVFDWHPSEAGAVLVAAARGVRGVCGTRDAPRPLVLDDSARRVHRLTCEEALRLNPLAGALDRCSGLEAAE
;
A
#
# COMPACT_ATOMS: atom_id res chain seq x y z
N MET A 1 -22.59 1.10 -2.37
CA MET A 1 -21.43 0.29 -2.80
C MET A 1 -20.18 1.06 -2.41
N LYS A 2 -19.20 0.43 -1.77
CA LYS A 2 -17.92 1.06 -1.41
C LYS A 2 -16.84 0.60 -2.38
N ARG A 3 -15.87 1.45 -2.69
CA ARG A 3 -14.63 1.02 -3.35
C ARG A 3 -13.81 0.15 -2.40
N LEU A 4 -13.15 -0.86 -2.95
CA LEU A 4 -12.17 -1.66 -2.23
C LEU A 4 -10.79 -1.39 -2.83
N LEU A 5 -9.90 -0.90 -1.99
CA LEU A 5 -8.50 -0.73 -2.31
C LEU A 5 -7.67 -1.62 -1.40
N VAL A 6 -6.54 -2.07 -1.92
CA VAL A 6 -5.50 -2.77 -1.17
C VAL A 6 -4.23 -1.94 -1.28
N ALA A 7 -3.69 -1.50 -0.16
CA ALA A 7 -2.35 -0.93 -0.07
C ALA A 7 -1.36 -2.09 0.00
N ALA A 8 -0.38 -2.10 -0.91
CA ALA A 8 0.57 -3.19 -1.08
C ALA A 8 1.54 -3.29 0.11
N GLY A 9 1.87 -2.15 0.75
CA GLY A 9 2.62 -2.05 1.99
C GLY A 9 1.81 -1.60 3.21
N GLY A 10 2.53 -1.00 4.16
CA GLY A 10 1.98 -0.48 5.43
C GLY A 10 1.36 0.91 5.29
N GLY A 11 1.43 1.72 6.36
CA GLY A 11 0.75 3.02 6.45
C GLY A 11 1.11 4.01 5.34
N GLY A 12 2.32 3.95 4.77
CA GLY A 12 2.72 4.78 3.62
C GLY A 12 1.85 4.54 2.39
N ASP A 13 1.63 3.28 2.05
CA ASP A 13 0.80 2.89 0.91
C ASP A 13 -0.67 3.14 1.18
N ALA A 14 -1.13 3.02 2.42
CA ALA A 14 -2.49 3.40 2.79
C ALA A 14 -2.77 4.89 2.51
N ILE A 15 -1.80 5.76 2.79
CA ILE A 15 -1.86 7.20 2.46
C ILE A 15 -1.92 7.38 0.94
N THR A 16 -1.05 6.68 0.19
CA THR A 16 -1.02 6.75 -1.27
C THR A 16 -2.30 6.22 -1.90
N ALA A 17 -2.86 5.13 -1.40
CA ALA A 17 -4.14 4.57 -1.82
C ALA A 17 -5.27 5.58 -1.61
N ALA A 18 -5.25 6.36 -0.52
CA ALA A 18 -6.23 7.43 -0.31
C ALA A 18 -6.12 8.55 -1.35
N MET A 19 -4.91 8.93 -1.77
CA MET A 19 -4.69 9.92 -2.84
C MET A 19 -5.13 9.39 -4.21
N VAL A 20 -4.73 8.16 -4.56
CA VAL A 20 -5.13 7.51 -5.83
C VAL A 20 -6.65 7.33 -5.88
N HIS A 21 -7.27 6.95 -4.77
CA HIS A 21 -8.73 6.90 -4.65
C HIS A 21 -9.38 8.26 -4.93
N ALA A 22 -8.88 9.33 -4.32
CA ALA A 22 -9.40 10.68 -4.53
C ALA A 22 -9.30 11.12 -6.00
N ALA A 23 -8.16 10.85 -6.64
CA ALA A 23 -7.94 11.18 -8.05
C ALA A 23 -8.86 10.41 -9.02
N LEU A 24 -9.12 9.13 -8.72
CA LEU A 24 -9.94 8.26 -9.59
C LEU A 24 -11.44 8.46 -9.41
N TYR A 25 -11.88 8.70 -8.18
CA TYR A 25 -13.30 8.58 -7.80
C TYR A 25 -13.83 9.79 -7.04
N GLY A 26 -13.00 10.76 -6.71
CA GLY A 26 -13.33 11.87 -5.84
C GLY A 26 -13.17 11.53 -4.35
N PRO A 27 -12.79 12.50 -3.50
CA PRO A 27 -12.43 12.27 -2.11
C PRO A 27 -13.61 11.87 -1.21
N ASP A 28 -14.85 12.11 -1.64
CA ASP A 28 -16.08 11.79 -0.89
C ASP A 28 -16.69 10.43 -1.27
N THR A 29 -16.13 9.75 -2.28
CA THR A 29 -16.62 8.41 -2.63
C THR A 29 -16.30 7.42 -1.49
N PRO A 30 -17.29 6.67 -0.97
CA PRO A 30 -17.03 5.73 0.11
C PRO A 30 -16.06 4.62 -0.30
N ALA A 31 -15.02 4.39 0.51
CA ALA A 31 -14.00 3.38 0.26
C ALA A 31 -13.53 2.67 1.54
N LEU A 32 -13.02 1.46 1.35
CA LEU A 32 -12.22 0.71 2.32
C LEU A 32 -10.83 0.49 1.72
N VAL A 33 -9.79 0.87 2.46
CA VAL A 33 -8.39 0.56 2.15
C VAL A 33 -7.93 -0.53 3.12
N LEU A 34 -7.60 -1.71 2.59
CA LEU A 34 -6.91 -2.75 3.35
C LEU A 34 -5.40 -2.47 3.35
N THR A 35 -4.74 -2.59 4.49
CA THR A 35 -3.30 -2.34 4.61
C THR A 35 -2.70 -3.16 5.76
N TYR A 36 -1.39 -3.34 5.75
CA TYR A 36 -0.67 -4.01 6.83
C TYR A 36 -0.42 -3.08 8.01
N ALA A 37 -0.52 -3.63 9.22
CA ALA A 37 0.13 -3.05 10.39
C ALA A 37 1.57 -3.56 10.47
N TRP A 38 2.42 -3.10 9.55
CA TRP A 38 3.82 -3.51 9.47
C TRP A 38 4.70 -2.26 9.55
N GLU A 39 5.16 -1.98 10.75
CA GLU A 39 5.78 -0.72 11.10
C GLU A 39 7.30 -0.84 11.20
N ARG A 40 8.00 0.29 11.08
CA ARG A 40 9.42 0.38 11.42
C ARG A 40 9.61 0.20 12.93
N LEU A 41 10.79 -0.27 13.35
CA LEU A 41 11.11 -0.52 14.76
C LEU A 41 11.02 0.71 15.69
N VAL A 42 11.07 1.91 15.12
CA VAL A 42 10.87 3.18 15.87
C VAL A 42 9.40 3.39 16.30
N VAL A 43 8.45 2.74 15.61
CA VAL A 43 7.01 2.79 15.89
C VAL A 43 6.59 1.53 16.64
N ASP A 44 6.91 0.36 16.10
CA ASP A 44 6.61 -0.93 16.72
C ASP A 44 7.93 -1.62 17.12
N PRO A 45 8.26 -1.71 18.42
CA PRO A 45 9.49 -2.36 18.84
C PRO A 45 9.47 -3.88 18.61
N VAL A 46 8.34 -4.47 18.23
CA VAL A 46 8.20 -5.90 17.93
C VAL A 46 8.43 -6.13 16.43
N PRO A 47 9.42 -6.95 16.02
CA PRO A 47 9.64 -7.26 14.62
C PRO A 47 8.44 -7.95 13.95
N GLY A 48 8.24 -7.64 12.66
CA GLY A 48 7.22 -8.26 11.83
C GLY A 48 5.84 -7.60 11.91
N PRO A 49 4.90 -8.03 11.07
CA PRO A 49 3.57 -7.43 10.95
C PRO A 49 2.67 -7.79 12.14
N ARG A 50 1.73 -6.91 12.46
CA ARG A 50 0.69 -7.15 13.48
C ARG A 50 -0.56 -7.76 12.87
N GLY A 51 -1.08 -8.80 13.53
CA GLY A 51 -2.33 -9.45 13.17
C GLY A 51 -3.53 -8.93 13.97
N ALA A 52 -4.73 -9.43 13.68
CA ALA A 52 -5.95 -8.96 14.34
C ALA A 52 -5.91 -9.16 15.87
N ALA A 53 -5.23 -10.21 16.33
CA ALA A 53 -5.06 -10.53 17.74
C ALA A 53 -4.17 -9.53 18.49
N ASP A 54 -3.37 -8.72 17.78
CA ASP A 54 -2.48 -7.72 18.38
C ASP A 54 -3.18 -6.41 18.70
N PHE A 55 -4.48 -6.29 18.39
CA PHE A 55 -5.26 -5.09 18.63
C PHE A 55 -6.41 -5.34 19.63
N THR A 56 -6.77 -4.27 20.34
CA THR A 56 -8.03 -4.15 21.08
C THR A 56 -8.92 -3.11 20.40
N GLY A 57 -10.23 -3.20 20.61
CA GLY A 57 -11.17 -2.23 20.05
C GLY A 57 -11.29 -2.25 18.51
N ALA A 58 -10.84 -3.32 17.85
CA ALA A 58 -10.92 -3.51 16.40
C ALA A 58 -12.25 -4.20 16.02
N PRO A 59 -13.19 -3.52 15.35
CA PRO A 59 -14.45 -4.13 14.94
C PRO A 59 -14.23 -5.20 13.86
N ALA A 60 -14.92 -6.33 13.96
CA ALA A 60 -14.90 -7.39 12.96
C ALA A 60 -16.31 -7.56 12.34
N PRO A 61 -16.70 -6.73 11.36
CA PRO A 61 -18.06 -6.73 10.82
C PRO A 61 -18.40 -7.98 10.00
N ALA A 62 -17.40 -8.78 9.63
CA ALA A 62 -17.57 -10.06 8.95
C ALA A 62 -16.41 -11.00 9.33
N PRO A 63 -16.59 -12.34 9.25
CA PRO A 63 -15.49 -13.28 9.38
C PRO A 63 -14.37 -12.98 8.39
N GLY A 64 -13.14 -12.87 8.88
CA GLY A 64 -11.97 -12.53 8.04
C GLY A 64 -11.83 -11.04 7.71
N LEU A 65 -12.67 -10.15 8.24
CA LEU A 65 -12.50 -8.71 8.07
C LEU A 65 -12.38 -8.04 9.44
N THR A 66 -11.23 -7.43 9.68
CA THR A 66 -10.96 -6.59 10.86
C THR A 66 -10.78 -5.15 10.43
N LEU A 67 -11.53 -4.22 11.02
CA LEU A 67 -11.41 -2.80 10.77
C LEU A 67 -10.46 -2.13 11.76
N ILE A 68 -9.70 -1.16 11.27
CA ILE A 68 -8.94 -0.25 12.11
C ILE A 68 -9.71 1.06 12.21
N THR A 69 -9.91 1.52 13.44
CA THR A 69 -10.63 2.76 13.76
C THR A 69 -9.78 3.62 14.69
N PRO A 70 -10.15 4.89 14.93
CA PRO A 70 -9.47 5.73 15.93
C PRO A 70 -9.52 5.17 17.35
N ARG A 71 -10.43 4.23 17.64
CA ARG A 71 -10.55 3.56 18.95
C ARG A 71 -9.77 2.24 19.01
N THR A 72 -9.24 1.78 17.89
CA THR A 72 -8.40 0.59 17.84
C THR A 72 -7.07 0.91 18.53
N ALA A 73 -6.58 0.01 19.37
CA ALA A 73 -5.31 0.21 20.08
C ALA A 73 -4.44 -1.04 19.98
N PRO A 74 -3.17 -0.93 19.56
CA PRO A 74 -2.23 -2.05 19.60
C PRO A 74 -2.00 -2.49 21.06
N LYS A 75 -1.84 -3.78 21.28
CA LYS A 75 -1.55 -4.37 22.58
C LYS A 75 -0.06 -4.26 22.85
N ALA A 76 0.31 -3.58 23.94
CA ALA A 76 1.72 -3.48 24.34
C ALA A 76 2.39 -4.87 24.40
N PRO A 77 3.64 -5.02 23.91
CA PRO A 77 4.55 -3.94 23.49
C PRO A 77 4.37 -3.46 22.03
N ALA A 78 3.40 -4.00 21.28
CA ALA A 78 3.19 -3.62 19.88
C ALA A 78 2.84 -2.13 19.70
N GLY A 79 3.32 -1.56 18.60
CA GLY A 79 2.96 -0.23 18.10
C GLY A 79 2.20 -0.28 16.79
N SER A 80 1.47 0.80 16.46
CA SER A 80 0.90 1.00 15.12
C SER A 80 0.47 2.45 14.92
N LEU A 81 0.71 2.97 13.72
CA LEU A 81 0.23 4.27 13.26
C LEU A 81 -1.18 4.21 12.66
N LEU A 82 -1.67 3.01 12.33
CA LEU A 82 -2.95 2.82 11.64
C LEU A 82 -4.16 3.43 12.38
N PRO A 83 -4.29 3.36 13.72
CA PRO A 83 -5.41 4.01 14.41
C PRO A 83 -5.44 5.54 14.22
N ARG A 84 -4.27 6.19 14.19
CA ARG A 84 -4.17 7.63 13.93
C ARG A 84 -4.42 7.95 12.46
N LEU A 85 -3.98 7.09 11.53
CA LEU A 85 -4.36 7.20 10.11
C LEU A 85 -5.88 7.08 9.94
N ALA A 86 -6.53 6.11 10.58
CA ALA A 86 -7.98 5.92 10.51
C ALA A 86 -8.79 7.13 11.05
N ALA A 87 -8.15 8.03 11.81
CA ALA A 87 -8.77 9.26 12.29
C ALA A 87 -8.67 10.43 11.30
N GLN A 88 -7.74 10.36 10.35
CA GLN A 88 -7.41 11.47 9.44
C GLN A 88 -7.69 11.16 7.98
N LEU A 89 -7.57 9.90 7.56
CA LEU A 89 -7.90 9.48 6.20
C LEU A 89 -9.41 9.38 6.01
N ARG A 90 -9.89 9.77 4.82
CA ARG A 90 -11.31 9.66 4.46
C ARG A 90 -11.76 8.20 4.22
N PRO A 91 -11.01 7.35 3.49
CA PRO A 91 -11.34 5.93 3.41
C PRO A 91 -11.31 5.27 4.79
N ALA A 92 -12.24 4.33 5.01
CA ALA A 92 -12.13 3.43 6.16
C ALA A 92 -10.90 2.53 6.00
N LEU A 93 -10.30 2.11 7.11
CA LEU A 93 -9.15 1.21 7.10
C LEU A 93 -9.53 -0.20 7.56
N GLY A 94 -9.02 -1.20 6.85
CA GLY A 94 -9.05 -2.60 7.25
C GLY A 94 -7.64 -3.15 7.39
N LEU A 95 -7.48 -4.11 8.31
CA LEU A 95 -6.21 -4.77 8.55
C LEU A 95 -6.04 -5.95 7.59
N LEU A 96 -4.88 -6.03 6.97
CA LEU A 96 -4.36 -7.27 6.39
C LEU A 96 -3.49 -7.99 7.42
N ASP A 97 -3.88 -9.22 7.75
CA ASP A 97 -3.13 -10.12 8.62
C ASP A 97 -2.37 -11.15 7.75
N PRO A 98 -1.05 -11.00 7.56
CA PRO A 98 -0.27 -11.82 6.63
C PRO A 98 0.08 -13.21 7.18
N TYR A 99 -0.19 -13.51 8.46
CA TYR A 99 0.23 -14.78 9.06
C TYR A 99 -0.44 -16.00 8.42
N GLY A 100 -1.57 -15.84 7.74
CA GLY A 100 -2.21 -16.87 6.92
C GLY A 100 -1.65 -17.02 5.50
N GLY A 101 -0.57 -16.30 5.16
CA GLY A 101 0.02 -16.25 3.82
C GLY A 101 -0.94 -15.73 2.75
N THR A 102 -0.61 -15.98 1.49
CA THR A 102 -1.40 -15.61 0.31
C THR A 102 -2.86 -16.05 0.41
N LEU A 103 -3.11 -17.30 0.83
CA LEU A 103 -4.47 -17.83 0.91
C LEU A 103 -5.28 -17.21 2.06
N GLY A 104 -4.63 -16.91 3.19
CA GLY A 104 -5.25 -16.21 4.30
C GLY A 104 -5.62 -14.78 3.93
N LEU A 105 -4.70 -14.06 3.26
CA LEU A 105 -4.94 -12.71 2.76
C LEU A 105 -6.05 -12.68 1.70
N ALA A 106 -6.06 -13.63 0.76
CA ALA A 106 -7.11 -13.73 -0.26
C ALA A 106 -8.52 -13.86 0.37
N ARG A 107 -8.66 -14.66 1.45
CA ARG A 107 -9.94 -14.77 2.18
C ARG A 107 -10.33 -13.46 2.86
N GLN A 108 -9.36 -12.72 3.40
CA GLN A 108 -9.62 -11.41 4.03
C GLN A 108 -10.08 -10.38 2.98
N ILE A 109 -9.41 -10.34 1.83
CA ILE A 109 -9.76 -9.45 0.70
C ILE A 109 -11.14 -9.80 0.15
N ASP A 110 -11.46 -11.07 -0.03
CA ASP A 110 -12.77 -11.54 -0.49
C ASP A 110 -13.90 -11.21 0.54
N ALA A 111 -13.63 -11.35 1.84
CA ALA A 111 -14.56 -10.89 2.89
C ALA A 111 -14.79 -9.37 2.83
N ALA A 112 -13.73 -8.59 2.60
CA ALA A 112 -13.82 -7.14 2.43
C ALA A 112 -14.60 -6.74 1.18
N ALA A 113 -14.40 -7.44 0.05
CA ALA A 113 -15.12 -7.21 -1.19
C ALA A 113 -16.62 -7.43 -1.00
N ARG A 114 -17.02 -8.53 -0.36
CA ARG A 114 -18.43 -8.79 0.00
C ARG A 114 -19.01 -7.70 0.91
N TRP A 115 -18.28 -7.29 1.95
CA TRP A 115 -18.75 -6.24 2.86
C TRP A 115 -18.89 -4.86 2.20
N CYS A 116 -18.00 -4.55 1.25
CA CYS A 116 -18.08 -3.34 0.44
C CYS A 116 -19.18 -3.41 -0.64
N GLY A 117 -19.58 -4.63 -1.01
CA GLY A 117 -20.30 -4.91 -2.24
C GLY A 117 -19.47 -4.60 -3.49
N ALA A 118 -18.14 -4.72 -3.41
CA ALA A 118 -17.22 -4.39 -4.50
C ALA A 118 -17.04 -5.58 -5.45
N ASP A 119 -16.98 -5.29 -6.76
CA ASP A 119 -16.75 -6.26 -7.84
C ASP A 119 -15.35 -6.17 -8.45
N ARG A 120 -14.51 -5.29 -7.91
CA ARG A 120 -13.15 -4.99 -8.36
C ARG A 120 -12.26 -4.56 -7.20
N ILE A 121 -10.96 -4.71 -7.38
CA ILE A 121 -9.91 -4.29 -6.45
C ILE A 121 -9.00 -3.28 -7.16
N ASP A 122 -8.69 -2.18 -6.47
CA ASP A 122 -7.58 -1.29 -6.84
C ASP A 122 -6.40 -1.53 -5.88
N LEU A 123 -5.37 -2.21 -6.36
CA LEU A 123 -4.15 -2.50 -5.60
C LEU A 123 -3.15 -1.37 -5.83
N VAL A 124 -2.66 -0.73 -4.77
CA VAL A 124 -1.85 0.49 -4.83
C VAL A 124 -0.53 0.29 -4.13
N ASP A 125 0.54 0.68 -4.81
CA ASP A 125 1.93 0.69 -4.34
C ASP A 125 2.53 2.07 -4.61
N VAL A 126 3.33 2.59 -3.67
CA VAL A 126 4.13 3.80 -3.87
C VAL A 126 5.59 3.43 -4.10
N GLY A 127 6.15 3.91 -5.21
CA GLY A 127 7.55 3.66 -5.54
C GLY A 127 7.76 2.51 -6.53
N GLY A 128 7.02 1.40 -6.45
CA GLY A 128 7.02 0.38 -7.51
C GLY A 128 7.63 -0.96 -7.14
N ASP A 129 7.74 -1.27 -5.86
CA ASP A 129 8.19 -2.59 -5.36
C ASP A 129 7.29 -3.73 -5.84
N ILE A 130 6.02 -3.44 -6.12
CA ILE A 130 5.07 -4.43 -6.62
C ILE A 130 5.43 -5.00 -7.99
N VAL A 131 6.30 -4.31 -8.76
CA VAL A 131 6.84 -4.78 -10.03
C VAL A 131 8.36 -4.98 -9.99
N ALA A 132 8.94 -5.10 -8.79
CA ALA A 132 10.33 -5.46 -8.59
C ALA A 132 10.60 -6.92 -9.02
N ARG A 133 11.83 -7.19 -9.48
CA ARG A 133 12.27 -8.55 -9.85
C ARG A 133 12.79 -9.32 -8.65
N GLY A 134 13.22 -8.63 -7.61
CA GLY A 134 13.85 -9.21 -6.41
C GLY A 134 15.38 -9.20 -6.45
N ASP A 135 15.99 -8.89 -7.61
CA ASP A 135 17.43 -8.82 -7.81
C ASP A 135 17.97 -7.38 -7.80
N GLU A 136 17.10 -6.39 -7.58
CA GLU A 136 17.49 -5.00 -7.49
C GLU A 136 18.36 -4.73 -6.24
N PRO A 137 19.52 -4.06 -6.40
CA PRO A 137 20.50 -3.92 -5.31
C PRO A 137 20.05 -3.00 -4.17
N THR A 138 18.98 -2.22 -4.38
CA THR A 138 18.44 -1.25 -3.43
C THR A 138 17.11 -1.68 -2.84
N LEU A 139 16.58 -2.83 -3.25
CA LEU A 139 15.32 -3.38 -2.75
C LEU A 139 15.50 -3.87 -1.32
N ARG A 140 14.57 -3.48 -0.43
CA ARG A 140 14.65 -3.75 1.01
C ARG A 140 13.48 -4.57 1.52
N SER A 141 12.25 -4.26 1.11
CA SER A 141 11.05 -4.90 1.70
C SER A 141 9.99 -5.36 0.68
N PRO A 142 10.33 -6.21 -0.30
CA PRO A 142 9.40 -6.60 -1.37
C PRO A 142 8.30 -7.58 -0.94
N LEU A 143 8.39 -8.14 0.27
CA LEU A 143 7.52 -9.24 0.71
C LEU A 143 6.07 -8.80 0.89
N GLY A 144 5.82 -7.61 1.44
CA GLY A 144 4.46 -7.09 1.64
C GLY A 144 3.71 -6.95 0.32
N ASP A 145 4.35 -6.30 -0.65
CA ASP A 145 3.85 -6.06 -2.00
C ASP A 145 3.58 -7.34 -2.76
N ALA A 146 4.54 -8.27 -2.72
CA ALA A 146 4.42 -9.56 -3.36
C ALA A 146 3.27 -10.39 -2.77
N LEU A 147 3.11 -10.40 -1.44
CA LEU A 147 1.98 -11.06 -0.76
C LEU A 147 0.64 -10.41 -1.14
N ALA A 148 0.56 -9.07 -1.16
CA ALA A 148 -0.65 -8.36 -1.51
C ALA A 148 -1.07 -8.64 -2.97
N LEU A 149 -0.10 -8.62 -3.90
CA LEU A 149 -0.32 -8.94 -5.30
C LEU A 149 -0.78 -10.39 -5.50
N ALA A 150 -0.07 -11.34 -4.90
CA ALA A 150 -0.43 -12.76 -4.97
C ALA A 150 -1.83 -13.02 -4.37
N ALA A 151 -2.15 -12.36 -3.24
CA ALA A 151 -3.43 -12.52 -2.58
C ALA A 151 -4.58 -11.94 -3.41
N CYS A 152 -4.40 -10.75 -4.00
CA CYS A 152 -5.40 -10.16 -4.90
C CYS A 152 -5.65 -11.08 -6.10
N ALA A 153 -4.60 -11.62 -6.72
CA ALA A 153 -4.71 -12.59 -7.80
C ALA A 153 -5.49 -13.85 -7.39
N ALA A 154 -5.17 -14.41 -6.22
CA ALA A 154 -5.79 -15.62 -5.69
C ALA A 154 -7.29 -15.45 -5.38
N THR A 155 -7.80 -14.22 -5.21
CA THR A 155 -9.24 -13.97 -5.05
C THR A 155 -10.04 -14.24 -6.33
N GLY A 156 -9.42 -14.13 -7.51
CA GLY A 156 -10.11 -14.13 -8.79
C GLY A 156 -10.97 -12.88 -9.06
N ILE A 157 -10.97 -11.89 -8.16
CA ILE A 157 -11.68 -10.62 -8.35
C ILE A 157 -10.87 -9.75 -9.33
N PRO A 158 -11.50 -9.11 -10.33
CA PRO A 158 -10.83 -8.19 -11.24
C PRO A 158 -10.00 -7.14 -10.48
N THR A 159 -8.68 -7.17 -10.68
CA THR A 159 -7.73 -6.33 -9.95
C THR A 159 -6.96 -5.43 -10.92
N THR A 160 -6.99 -4.13 -10.63
CA THR A 160 -6.15 -3.13 -11.29
C THR A 160 -5.02 -2.75 -10.36
N VAL A 161 -3.79 -2.74 -10.86
CA VAL A 161 -2.60 -2.36 -10.08
C VAL A 161 -2.19 -0.94 -10.44
N TYR A 162 -1.96 -0.12 -9.41
CA TYR A 162 -1.54 1.27 -9.53
C TYR A 162 -0.19 1.46 -8.86
N VAL A 163 0.80 1.89 -9.63
CA VAL A 163 2.12 2.28 -9.11
C VAL A 163 2.21 3.80 -9.14
N ALA A 164 2.22 4.41 -7.97
CA ALA A 164 2.26 5.85 -7.79
C ALA A 164 3.67 6.32 -7.46
N GLY A 165 4.13 7.40 -8.09
CA GLY A 165 5.45 7.97 -7.85
C GLY A 165 6.58 6.95 -8.05
N PRO A 166 6.82 6.47 -9.28
CA PRO A 166 7.86 5.48 -9.56
C PRO A 166 9.23 5.89 -8.98
N GLY A 167 9.85 5.00 -8.20
CA GLY A 167 11.17 5.12 -7.59
C GLY A 167 11.26 6.01 -6.34
N LEU A 168 10.16 6.56 -5.81
CA LEU A 168 10.21 7.50 -4.69
C LEU A 168 10.55 6.88 -3.32
N ASP A 169 10.44 5.56 -3.19
CA ASP A 169 10.87 4.77 -2.03
C ASP A 169 12.38 4.48 -2.02
N ASN A 170 13.06 4.72 -3.16
CA ASN A 170 14.45 4.38 -3.45
C ASN A 170 14.77 2.88 -3.53
N GLU A 171 13.77 2.03 -3.74
CA GLU A 171 13.96 0.58 -3.73
C GLU A 171 14.21 0.02 -5.14
N VAL A 172 13.48 0.53 -6.13
CA VAL A 172 13.71 0.21 -7.55
C VAL A 172 14.24 1.44 -8.31
N PRO A 173 15.45 1.37 -8.90
CA PRO A 173 15.97 2.46 -9.72
C PRO A 173 15.06 2.83 -10.89
N LEU A 174 14.74 4.11 -11.04
CA LEU A 174 13.80 4.61 -12.05
C LEU A 174 14.10 4.11 -13.49
N PRO A 175 15.36 4.04 -13.97
CA PRO A 175 15.65 3.50 -15.31
C PRO A 175 15.30 2.02 -15.49
N LEU A 176 15.28 1.23 -14.40
CA LEU A 176 14.88 -0.18 -14.42
C LEU A 176 13.35 -0.33 -14.32
N LEU A 177 12.72 0.60 -13.60
CA LEU A 177 11.28 0.58 -13.33
C LEU A 177 10.46 1.09 -14.51
N MET A 178 10.85 2.21 -15.13
CA MET A 178 10.06 2.86 -16.19
C MET A 178 9.71 1.96 -17.39
N PRO A 179 10.63 1.11 -17.90
CA PRO A 179 10.28 0.18 -18.98
C PRO A 179 9.17 -0.84 -18.62
N ARG A 180 8.88 -1.03 -17.34
CA ARG A 180 7.87 -1.98 -16.82
C ARG A 180 6.47 -1.37 -16.72
N LEU A 181 6.38 -0.06 -16.51
CA LEU A 181 5.15 0.62 -16.09
C LEU A 181 4.29 1.19 -17.24
N GLY A 182 4.82 1.21 -18.47
CA GLY A 182 4.11 1.78 -19.62
C GLY A 182 3.76 3.27 -19.45
N GLU A 183 2.78 3.74 -20.21
CA GLU A 183 2.30 5.13 -20.12
C GLU A 183 1.53 5.38 -18.80
N PRO A 184 1.67 6.58 -18.20
CA PRO A 184 0.95 6.93 -16.99
C PRO A 184 -0.56 6.97 -17.24
N ALA A 185 -1.34 6.42 -16.29
CA ALA A 185 -2.80 6.45 -16.34
C ALA A 185 -3.35 7.82 -15.89
N LEU A 186 -2.69 8.44 -14.92
CA LEU A 186 -2.98 9.79 -14.45
C LEU A 186 -1.73 10.43 -13.85
N ALA A 187 -1.83 11.73 -13.55
CA ALA A 187 -0.86 12.43 -12.72
C ALA A 187 -1.60 13.13 -11.60
N LEU A 188 -1.17 12.92 -10.36
CA LEU A 188 -1.79 13.53 -9.19
C LEU A 188 -1.70 15.06 -9.30
N ALA A 189 -2.78 15.71 -8.94
CA ALA A 189 -2.92 17.16 -8.84
C ALA A 189 -2.88 17.59 -7.35
N PRO A 190 -2.66 18.89 -7.07
CA PRO A 190 -2.66 19.39 -5.69
C PRO A 190 -3.93 19.03 -4.90
N GLU A 191 -5.08 18.99 -5.56
CA GLU A 191 -6.40 18.73 -4.97
C GLU A 191 -6.51 17.29 -4.45
N ASP A 192 -5.87 16.33 -5.12
CA ASP A 192 -5.86 14.91 -4.74
C ASP A 192 -5.11 14.67 -3.42
N THR A 193 -4.27 15.62 -3.01
CA THR A 193 -3.42 15.53 -1.81
C THR A 193 -4.04 16.14 -0.57
N GLU A 194 -5.11 16.94 -0.70
CA GLU A 194 -5.66 17.76 0.39
C GLU A 194 -6.05 16.93 1.62
N GLY A 195 -6.62 15.75 1.38
CA GLY A 195 -7.07 14.84 2.43
C GLY A 195 -5.96 14.19 3.25
N VAL A 196 -4.68 14.32 2.84
CA VAL A 196 -3.56 13.63 3.49
C VAL A 196 -2.47 14.57 4.01
N LEU A 197 -2.54 15.89 3.75
CA LEU A 197 -1.47 16.83 4.13
C LEU A 197 -1.11 16.78 5.62
N ALA A 198 -2.12 16.84 6.49
CA ALA A 198 -1.91 16.83 7.95
C ALA A 198 -1.38 15.49 8.49
N VAL A 199 -1.38 14.44 7.68
CA VAL A 199 -0.79 13.14 8.05
C VAL A 199 0.74 13.25 8.14
N PHE A 200 1.35 14.04 7.26
CA PHE A 200 2.81 14.16 7.19
C PHE A 200 3.42 15.04 8.30
N ASP A 201 2.60 15.68 9.13
CA ASP A 201 3.05 16.34 10.36
C ASP A 201 3.56 15.34 11.42
N TRP A 202 3.24 14.05 11.26
CA TRP A 202 3.55 13.03 12.26
C TRP A 202 3.87 11.65 11.68
N HIS A 203 3.33 11.29 10.51
CA HIS A 203 3.59 9.99 9.90
C HIS A 203 4.93 10.03 9.13
N PRO A 204 5.85 9.09 9.36
CA PRO A 204 7.20 9.13 8.80
C PRO A 204 7.28 8.61 7.35
N SER A 205 6.21 8.71 6.56
CA SER A 205 6.22 8.19 5.18
C SER A 205 6.93 9.18 4.25
N GLU A 206 8.16 8.85 3.87
CA GLU A 206 8.99 9.69 3.00
C GLU A 206 8.51 9.62 1.55
N ALA A 207 8.27 8.43 0.99
CA ALA A 207 7.79 8.27 -0.37
C ALA A 207 6.44 8.98 -0.60
N GLY A 208 5.50 8.84 0.34
CA GLY A 208 4.22 9.55 0.30
C GLY A 208 4.38 11.07 0.40
N ALA A 209 5.26 11.58 1.28
CA ALA A 209 5.49 13.01 1.43
C ALA A 209 6.10 13.62 0.16
N VAL A 210 7.05 12.91 -0.45
CA VAL A 210 7.70 13.31 -1.70
C VAL A 210 6.71 13.28 -2.87
N LEU A 211 5.83 12.27 -2.93
CA LEU A 211 4.76 12.19 -3.92
C LEU A 211 3.81 13.39 -3.81
N VAL A 212 3.40 13.74 -2.59
CA VAL A 212 2.58 14.94 -2.32
C VAL A 212 3.30 16.21 -2.76
N ALA A 213 4.58 16.37 -2.41
CA ALA A 213 5.37 17.52 -2.83
C ALA A 213 5.41 17.64 -4.36
N ALA A 214 5.65 16.54 -5.07
CA ALA A 214 5.66 16.50 -6.53
C ALA A 214 4.29 16.85 -7.14
N ALA A 215 3.20 16.30 -6.61
CA ALA A 215 1.84 16.62 -7.04
C ALA A 215 1.51 18.11 -6.86
N ARG A 216 2.10 18.74 -5.84
CA ARG A 216 1.97 20.18 -5.53
C ARG A 216 2.99 21.08 -6.23
N GLY A 217 3.71 20.55 -7.23
CA GLY A 217 4.60 21.33 -8.08
C GLY A 217 6.03 21.49 -7.56
N VAL A 218 6.42 20.84 -6.46
CA VAL A 218 7.81 20.82 -6.01
C VAL A 218 8.65 20.03 -7.01
N ARG A 219 9.78 20.60 -7.42
CA ARG A 219 10.74 20.01 -8.35
C ARG A 219 12.16 20.20 -7.80
N GLY A 220 13.09 19.36 -8.23
CA GLY A 220 14.50 19.46 -7.84
C GLY A 220 15.05 18.16 -7.27
N VAL A 221 15.88 18.24 -6.24
CA VAL A 221 16.58 17.09 -5.65
C VAL A 221 16.17 16.96 -4.19
N CYS A 222 15.78 15.76 -3.78
CA CYS A 222 15.31 15.47 -2.41
C CYS A 222 16.08 14.29 -1.82
N GLY A 223 16.67 14.47 -0.65
CA GLY A 223 17.25 13.37 0.12
C GLY A 223 16.19 12.71 1.00
N THR A 224 16.20 11.38 1.05
CA THR A 224 15.47 10.59 2.05
C THR A 224 16.47 9.88 2.94
N ARG A 225 16.05 9.48 4.15
CA ARG A 225 16.94 9.01 5.22
C ARG A 225 17.88 7.88 4.81
N ASP A 226 17.33 6.88 4.13
CA ASP A 226 17.99 5.61 3.87
C ASP A 226 18.37 5.42 2.40
N ALA A 227 18.30 6.49 1.59
CA ALA A 227 18.61 6.42 0.18
C ALA A 227 20.11 6.62 -0.09
N PRO A 228 20.75 5.74 -0.88
CA PRO A 228 22.16 5.88 -1.22
C PRO A 228 22.44 7.07 -2.15
N ARG A 229 21.41 7.59 -2.82
CA ARG A 229 21.45 8.75 -3.71
C ARG A 229 20.17 9.56 -3.54
N PRO A 230 20.21 10.89 -3.72
CA PRO A 230 19.00 11.68 -3.64
C PRO A 230 18.07 11.40 -4.83
N LEU A 231 16.77 11.56 -4.59
CA LEU A 231 15.72 11.50 -5.59
C LEU A 231 15.72 12.75 -6.46
N VAL A 232 15.38 12.58 -7.74
CA VAL A 232 15.07 13.71 -8.63
C VAL A 232 13.56 13.83 -8.73
N LEU A 233 13.04 14.99 -8.37
CA LEU A 233 11.62 15.35 -8.47
C LEU A 233 11.42 16.14 -9.75
N ASP A 234 10.96 15.46 -10.78
CA ASP A 234 10.46 16.05 -12.01
C ASP A 234 8.94 15.76 -12.16
N ASP A 235 8.41 15.93 -13.36
CA ASP A 235 7.00 15.64 -13.63
C ASP A 235 6.64 14.15 -13.56
N SER A 236 7.61 13.21 -13.60
CA SER A 236 7.33 11.79 -13.45
C SER A 236 7.03 11.40 -12.01
N ALA A 237 7.57 12.12 -11.02
CA ALA A 237 7.38 11.84 -9.60
C ALA A 237 5.93 11.90 -9.13
N ARG A 238 5.03 12.58 -9.86
CA ARG A 238 3.59 12.65 -9.54
C ARG A 238 2.72 11.70 -10.37
N ARG A 239 3.31 10.89 -11.24
CA ARG A 239 2.57 10.01 -12.15
C ARG A 239 2.10 8.76 -11.42
N VAL A 240 0.95 8.27 -11.84
CA VAL A 240 0.41 6.98 -11.42
C VAL A 240 0.25 6.12 -12.66
N HIS A 241 0.94 5.00 -12.67
CA HIS A 241 0.93 4.02 -13.74
C HIS A 241 -0.07 2.92 -13.44
N ARG A 242 -0.65 2.32 -14.47
CA ARG A 242 -1.67 1.29 -14.33
C ARG A 242 -1.22 0.02 -15.04
N LEU A 243 -1.31 -1.10 -14.35
CA LEU A 243 -1.10 -2.44 -14.89
C LEU A 243 -2.33 -3.30 -14.61
N THR A 244 -2.51 -4.33 -15.42
CA THR A 244 -3.37 -5.45 -15.05
C THR A 244 -2.67 -6.30 -13.97
N CYS A 245 -3.46 -7.03 -13.19
CA CYS A 245 -2.91 -7.99 -12.22
C CYS A 245 -2.00 -9.04 -12.87
N GLU A 246 -2.35 -9.52 -14.07
CA GLU A 246 -1.52 -10.47 -14.83
C GLU A 246 -0.16 -9.88 -15.23
N GLU A 247 -0.13 -8.63 -15.69
CA GLU A 247 1.12 -7.95 -16.04
C GLU A 247 2.02 -7.77 -14.82
N ALA A 248 1.46 -7.35 -13.69
CA ALA A 248 2.20 -7.20 -12.44
C ALA A 248 2.76 -8.54 -11.94
N LEU A 249 1.97 -9.62 -11.97
CA LEU A 249 2.44 -10.97 -11.59
C LEU A 249 3.59 -11.46 -12.47
N ARG A 250 3.53 -11.20 -13.78
CA ARG A 250 4.60 -11.57 -14.70
C ARG A 250 5.90 -10.80 -14.42
N LEU A 251 5.78 -9.57 -13.92
CA LEU A 251 6.92 -8.72 -13.58
C LEU A 251 7.51 -9.01 -12.21
N ASN A 252 6.75 -9.62 -11.30
CA ASN A 252 7.12 -9.89 -9.91
C ASN A 252 7.28 -11.41 -9.65
N PRO A 253 8.51 -11.97 -9.81
CA PRO A 253 8.77 -13.38 -9.58
C PRO A 253 8.47 -13.83 -8.14
N LEU A 254 8.68 -12.94 -7.16
CA LEU A 254 8.41 -13.25 -5.75
C LEU A 254 6.91 -13.49 -5.53
N ALA A 255 6.05 -12.63 -6.08
CA ALA A 255 4.60 -12.84 -6.02
C ALA A 255 4.18 -14.16 -6.66
N GLY A 256 4.82 -14.54 -7.78
CA GLY A 256 4.61 -15.85 -8.41
C GLY A 256 5.07 -17.02 -7.54
N ALA A 257 6.20 -16.90 -6.84
CA ALA A 257 6.71 -17.93 -5.93
C ALA A 257 5.85 -18.08 -4.67
N LEU A 258 5.17 -17.01 -4.26
CA LEU A 258 4.25 -16.99 -3.12
C LEU A 258 2.85 -17.50 -3.47
N ASP A 259 2.61 -17.93 -4.71
CA ASP A 259 1.32 -18.50 -5.09
C ASP A 259 0.95 -19.66 -4.16
N ARG A 260 -0.28 -19.61 -3.64
CA ARG A 260 -0.84 -20.58 -2.70
C ARG A 260 -0.07 -20.76 -1.38
N CYS A 261 0.83 -19.83 -1.03
CA CYS A 261 1.52 -19.85 0.26
C CYS A 261 0.50 -19.81 1.42
N SER A 262 0.68 -20.71 2.40
CA SER A 262 -0.27 -20.94 3.50
C SER A 262 0.12 -20.29 4.83
N GLY A 263 1.25 -19.58 4.89
CA GLY A 263 1.70 -18.89 6.10
C GLY A 263 2.89 -17.96 5.85
N LEU A 264 3.06 -16.96 6.71
CA LEU A 264 4.15 -15.97 6.57
C LEU A 264 5.54 -16.60 6.72
N GLU A 265 5.71 -17.58 7.63
CA GLU A 265 6.98 -18.28 7.82
C GLU A 265 7.42 -19.07 6.57
N ALA A 266 6.47 -19.51 5.73
CA ALA A 266 6.77 -20.16 4.46
C ALA A 266 7.02 -19.16 3.31
N ALA A 267 6.77 -17.86 3.57
CA ALA A 267 6.94 -16.77 2.61
C ALA A 267 8.26 -16.00 2.80
N GLU A 268 8.83 -16.04 4.02
CA GLU A 268 10.18 -15.55 4.36
C GLU A 268 11.28 -16.52 3.91
#